data_AF-A0AAD8B0M4-F1
#
_entry.id   AF-A0AAD8B0M4-F1
#
_cell.length_a   1.000
_cell.length_b   1.000
_cell.length_c   1.000
_cell.angle_alpha   90.00
_cell.angle_beta   90.00
_cell.angle_gamma   90.00
#
_symmetry.space_group_name_H-M   'P 1'
#
loop_
_entity.id
_entity.type
_entity.pdbx_description
1 polymer ?
#
loop_
_entity_poly.entity_id
_entity_poly.type
_entity_poly.pdbx_seq_one_letter_code
_entity_poly.pdbx_strand_id
1 'polypeptide(L)'
;MLFTPESGLAHHCLLISRCLLYPSYVSFNCLLSLYITTFQEEKTPNYVLLKKIFLTPVYAAFFVLFLPIMLVFLPIRCALLYVRRPFMCSRHHTPYTDWQTQVLKNAIDKGFHKFGVATANLCLMPELASKMNHLTNVSYRARKIGEKIITSQFFDREWEKEELAMKMYSSNIEAKSCRDNGPIGCAGDNTENQQKPVDQCLEGDVSTDFPVVDVFAIQEAWSSYQNKLLIQQLHKIFPYIVHDAGVHAFRNNAFFLNSGLLIASKYPISAVDFKAYTCFVKHGKLLSNGLLMTQLLLGSSKKNNRNRYIGYVFNTHLQSYQGKDQIIPKQLDEMLDWIKQFKAENTEVGDIELFCLVCGDFNFDNFSPADRESSQNPLFTEFSDFCRVQANLDKSWTVGTELRPEFMHDNIVSTPEGLKTVLEDQALRQCYLVDADIVEHCKEAIVTGTVKKDAQGNVLIFPEGGRRRIDYILSGRSSPLNVAGYHFVTKLATLTDHIPVAMEFTCPKLH
;
A
#
# COMPACT_ATOMS: atom_id res chain seq x y z
N MET A 1 -22.94 6.89 -2.25
CA MET A 1 -23.11 7.20 -3.69
C MET A 1 -21.76 7.55 -4.26
N LEU A 2 -21.32 6.88 -5.32
CA LEU A 2 -20.04 7.12 -5.99
C LEU A 2 -20.29 8.08 -7.17
N PHE A 3 -20.08 9.38 -7.00
CA PHE A 3 -20.16 10.34 -8.12
C PHE A 3 -18.79 10.97 -8.36
N THR A 4 -18.17 10.64 -9.49
CA THR A 4 -17.19 11.51 -10.15
C THR A 4 -17.96 12.63 -10.87
N PRO A 5 -17.45 13.88 -10.95
CA PRO A 5 -18.16 15.03 -11.53
C PRO A 5 -18.43 14.99 -13.05
N GLU A 6 -18.25 13.85 -13.72
CA GLU A 6 -18.62 13.66 -15.13
C GLU A 6 -19.28 12.29 -15.30
N SER A 7 -20.52 12.17 -14.83
CA SER A 7 -21.32 10.97 -15.01
C SER A 7 -21.88 10.90 -16.45
N GLY A 8 -20.98 10.69 -17.43
CA GLY A 8 -21.38 10.46 -18.81
C GLY A 8 -22.18 9.16 -18.97
N LEU A 9 -22.99 9.07 -20.04
CA LEU A 9 -23.71 7.86 -20.46
C LEU A 9 -22.79 6.62 -20.46
N ALA A 10 -21.54 6.77 -20.90
CA ALA A 10 -20.55 5.70 -20.93
C ALA A 10 -20.26 5.06 -19.56
N HIS A 11 -20.24 5.85 -18.47
CA HIS A 11 -20.01 5.31 -17.13
C HIS A 11 -21.16 4.42 -16.67
N HIS A 12 -22.40 4.89 -16.88
CA HIS A 12 -23.60 4.12 -16.56
C HIS A 12 -23.69 2.84 -17.40
N CYS A 13 -23.41 2.92 -18.70
CA CYS A 13 -23.34 1.76 -19.57
C CYS A 13 -22.28 0.76 -19.10
N LEU A 14 -21.11 1.23 -18.65
CA LEU A 14 -20.05 0.35 -18.13
C LEU A 14 -20.48 -0.34 -16.84
N LEU A 15 -21.18 0.36 -15.95
CA LEU A 15 -21.72 -0.23 -14.72
C LEU A 15 -22.76 -1.31 -15.02
N ILE A 16 -23.71 -1.03 -15.93
CA ILE A 16 -24.73 -1.99 -16.36
C ILE A 16 -24.08 -3.21 -17.00
N SER A 17 -23.14 -3.00 -17.94
CA SER A 17 -22.38 -4.06 -18.59
C SER A 17 -21.63 -4.94 -17.56
N ARG A 18 -20.98 -4.33 -16.56
CA ARG A 18 -20.35 -5.07 -15.45
C ARG A 18 -21.38 -5.93 -14.71
N CYS A 19 -22.53 -5.36 -14.31
CA CYS A 19 -23.56 -6.10 -13.59
C CYS A 19 -24.09 -7.30 -14.38
N LEU A 20 -24.31 -7.15 -15.68
CA LEU A 20 -24.78 -8.24 -16.56
C LEU A 20 -23.72 -9.32 -16.77
N LEU A 21 -22.44 -8.96 -16.79
CA LEU A 21 -21.32 -9.90 -16.88
C LEU A 21 -20.98 -10.58 -15.56
N TYR A 22 -21.51 -10.10 -14.43
CA TYR A 22 -21.15 -10.59 -13.11
C TYR A 22 -21.40 -12.10 -12.93
N PRO A 23 -22.58 -12.65 -13.29
CA PRO A 23 -22.83 -14.08 -13.09
C PRO A 23 -21.88 -14.98 -13.89
N SER A 24 -21.56 -14.61 -15.14
CA SER A 24 -20.59 -15.35 -15.96
C SER A 24 -19.17 -15.27 -15.38
N TYR A 25 -18.76 -14.10 -14.89
CA TYR A 25 -17.43 -13.95 -14.28
C TYR A 25 -17.29 -14.71 -12.97
N VAL A 26 -18.31 -14.68 -12.11
CA VAL A 26 -18.30 -15.41 -10.84
C VAL A 26 -18.29 -16.91 -11.09
N SER A 27 -19.18 -17.41 -11.95
CA SER A 27 -19.22 -18.85 -12.27
C SER A 27 -17.92 -19.35 -12.90
N PHE A 28 -17.35 -18.60 -13.85
CA PHE A 28 -16.03 -18.92 -14.42
C PHE A 28 -14.91 -18.93 -13.38
N ASN A 29 -14.83 -17.87 -12.57
CA ASN A 29 -13.81 -17.74 -11.53
C ASN A 29 -13.93 -18.86 -10.48
N CYS A 30 -15.13 -19.16 -10.01
CA CYS A 30 -15.39 -20.26 -9.08
C CYS A 30 -15.05 -21.61 -9.72
N LEU A 31 -15.48 -21.87 -10.96
CA LEU A 31 -15.20 -23.12 -11.67
C LEU A 31 -13.70 -23.39 -11.79
N LEU A 32 -12.93 -22.43 -12.34
CA LEU A 32 -11.49 -22.63 -12.52
C LEU A 32 -10.74 -22.70 -11.20
N SER A 33 -11.17 -21.95 -10.18
CA SER A 33 -10.55 -21.97 -8.86
C SER A 33 -10.61 -23.34 -8.18
N LEU A 34 -11.56 -24.21 -8.55
CA LEU A 34 -11.61 -25.59 -8.04
C LEU A 34 -10.39 -26.41 -8.45
N TYR A 35 -9.75 -26.05 -9.57
CA TYR A 35 -8.62 -26.80 -10.16
C TYR A 35 -7.26 -26.21 -9.81
N ILE A 36 -7.21 -25.08 -9.13
CA ILE A 36 -5.98 -24.54 -8.54
C ILE A 36 -5.99 -24.91 -7.07
N THR A 37 -4.95 -25.60 -6.62
CA THR A 37 -4.85 -26.11 -5.25
C THR A 37 -3.82 -25.26 -4.51
N THR A 38 -4.18 -24.78 -3.32
CA THR A 38 -3.26 -24.08 -2.41
C THR A 38 -2.46 -25.06 -1.55
N PHE A 39 -1.36 -24.63 -0.94
CA PHE A 39 -0.56 -25.50 -0.06
C PHE A 39 -1.38 -26.03 1.14
N GLN A 40 -2.34 -25.26 1.63
CA GLN A 40 -3.24 -25.67 2.71
C GLN A 40 -4.24 -26.72 2.23
N GLU A 41 -4.74 -26.59 1.00
CA GLU A 41 -5.67 -27.55 0.40
C GLU A 41 -5.00 -28.88 0.04
N GLU A 42 -3.71 -28.88 -0.30
CA GLU A 42 -2.92 -30.11 -0.52
C GLU A 42 -2.86 -30.99 0.72
N LYS A 43 -2.97 -30.41 1.92
CA LYS A 43 -3.06 -31.17 3.19
C LYS A 43 -4.40 -31.91 3.36
N THR A 44 -5.42 -31.61 2.54
CA THR A 44 -6.77 -32.19 2.62
C THR A 44 -7.31 -32.66 1.26
N PRO A 45 -6.61 -33.60 0.57
CA PRO A 45 -6.89 -33.93 -0.83
C PRO A 45 -8.30 -34.51 -1.05
N ASN A 46 -8.82 -35.29 -0.10
CA ASN A 46 -10.16 -35.87 -0.19
C ASN A 46 -11.26 -34.78 -0.18
N TYR A 47 -11.08 -33.74 0.63
CA TYR A 47 -12.03 -32.62 0.68
C TYR A 47 -12.02 -31.81 -0.61
N VAL A 48 -10.83 -31.56 -1.18
CA VAL A 48 -10.67 -30.90 -2.48
C VAL A 48 -11.31 -31.72 -3.60
N LEU A 49 -11.13 -33.04 -3.58
CA LEU A 49 -11.75 -33.95 -4.55
C LEU A 49 -13.28 -33.91 -4.45
N LEU A 50 -13.84 -33.99 -3.24
CA LEU A 50 -15.29 -33.88 -3.04
C LEU A 50 -15.83 -32.54 -3.54
N LYS A 51 -15.16 -31.42 -3.23
CA LYS A 51 -15.52 -30.10 -3.78
C LYS A 51 -15.55 -30.11 -5.31
N LYS A 52 -14.53 -30.67 -5.96
CA LYS A 52 -14.48 -30.78 -7.44
C LYS A 52 -15.68 -31.58 -7.96
N ILE A 53 -15.97 -32.75 -7.39
CA ILE A 53 -17.08 -33.61 -7.85
C ILE A 53 -18.43 -32.90 -7.76
N PHE A 54 -18.72 -32.22 -6.64
CA PHE A 54 -20.03 -31.60 -6.43
C PHE A 54 -20.17 -30.21 -7.03
N LEU A 55 -19.12 -29.38 -6.99
CA LEU A 55 -19.21 -27.96 -7.38
C LEU A 55 -18.87 -27.72 -8.84
N THR A 56 -18.05 -28.56 -9.48
CA THR A 56 -17.78 -28.45 -10.93
C THR A 56 -19.06 -28.46 -11.77
N PRO A 57 -19.98 -29.46 -11.65
CA PRO A 57 -21.19 -29.47 -12.48
C PRO A 57 -22.08 -28.25 -12.21
N VAL A 58 -22.14 -27.79 -10.96
CA VAL A 58 -22.93 -26.60 -10.57
C VAL A 58 -22.38 -25.35 -11.24
N TYR A 59 -21.09 -25.04 -11.06
CA TYR A 59 -20.50 -23.83 -11.65
C TYR A 59 -20.41 -23.90 -13.18
N ALA A 60 -20.18 -25.09 -13.76
CA ALA A 60 -20.22 -25.28 -15.20
C ALA A 60 -21.61 -25.00 -15.77
N ALA A 61 -22.68 -25.53 -15.15
CA ALA A 61 -24.05 -25.26 -15.56
C ALA A 61 -24.38 -23.76 -15.50
N PHE A 62 -24.01 -23.08 -14.40
CA PHE A 62 -24.19 -21.63 -14.28
C PHE A 62 -23.38 -20.86 -15.35
N PHE A 63 -22.14 -21.25 -15.62
CA PHE A 63 -21.32 -20.59 -16.64
C PHE A 63 -21.94 -20.74 -18.04
N VAL A 64 -22.40 -21.95 -18.40
CA VAL A 64 -23.09 -22.21 -19.68
C VAL A 64 -24.40 -21.40 -19.77
N LEU A 65 -25.18 -21.33 -18.69
CA LEU A 65 -26.42 -20.54 -18.64
C LEU A 65 -26.17 -19.05 -18.95
N PHE A 66 -25.09 -18.48 -18.43
CA PHE A 66 -24.75 -17.06 -18.61
C PHE A 66 -23.81 -16.77 -19.79
N LEU A 67 -23.34 -17.80 -20.50
CA LEU A 67 -22.45 -17.67 -21.65
C LEU A 67 -23.01 -16.77 -22.76
N PRO A 68 -24.30 -16.83 -23.14
CA PRO A 68 -24.86 -15.93 -24.17
C PRO A 68 -24.78 -14.45 -23.77
N ILE A 69 -25.03 -14.12 -22.50
CA ILE A 69 -24.91 -12.76 -21.98
C ILE A 69 -23.43 -12.31 -22.04
N MET A 70 -22.50 -13.19 -21.66
CA MET A 70 -21.08 -12.90 -21.74
C MET A 70 -20.63 -12.56 -23.17
N LEU A 71 -21.06 -13.34 -24.16
CA LEU A 71 -20.69 -13.13 -25.56
C LEU A 71 -21.18 -11.78 -26.12
N VAL A 72 -22.33 -11.29 -25.65
CA VAL A 72 -22.87 -9.98 -26.06
C VAL A 72 -22.22 -8.83 -25.31
N PHE A 73 -22.10 -8.93 -23.98
CA PHE A 73 -21.70 -7.80 -23.15
C PHE A 73 -20.19 -7.67 -22.97
N LEU A 74 -19.40 -8.71 -23.22
CA LEU A 74 -17.93 -8.62 -23.11
C LEU A 74 -17.33 -7.66 -24.16
N PRO A 75 -17.70 -7.72 -25.45
CA PRO A 75 -17.25 -6.72 -26.43
C PRO A 75 -17.68 -5.29 -26.07
N ILE A 76 -18.91 -5.12 -25.58
CA ILE A 76 -19.43 -3.82 -25.11
C ILE A 76 -18.58 -3.31 -23.94
N ARG A 77 -18.27 -4.17 -22.95
CA ARG A 77 -17.36 -3.83 -21.84
C ARG A 77 -16.02 -3.38 -22.37
N CYS A 78 -15.42 -4.12 -23.31
CA CYS A 78 -14.11 -3.76 -23.87
C CYS A 78 -14.16 -2.40 -24.57
N ALA A 79 -15.18 -2.12 -25.38
CA ALA A 79 -15.34 -0.81 -26.03
C ALA A 79 -15.49 0.32 -25.00
N LEU A 80 -16.30 0.11 -23.95
CA LEU A 80 -16.50 1.10 -22.88
C LEU A 80 -15.23 1.30 -22.04
N LEU A 81 -14.46 0.23 -21.80
CA LEU A 81 -13.16 0.30 -21.12
C LEU A 81 -12.08 1.00 -21.95
N TYR A 82 -12.20 0.98 -23.28
CA TYR A 82 -11.26 1.67 -24.17
C TYR A 82 -11.43 3.19 -24.11
N VAL A 83 -12.66 3.67 -23.92
CA VAL A 83 -12.99 5.12 -23.92
C VAL A 83 -13.14 5.71 -22.52
N ARG A 84 -13.09 4.89 -21.46
CA ARG A 84 -13.20 5.41 -20.08
C ARG A 84 -11.93 6.16 -19.68
N ARG A 85 -12.07 7.03 -18.68
CA ARG A 85 -10.91 7.52 -17.93
C ARG A 85 -10.16 6.34 -17.28
N PRO A 86 -8.83 6.39 -17.23
CA PRO A 86 -8.01 5.27 -16.75
C PRO A 86 -8.07 5.07 -15.23
N PHE A 87 -8.98 5.72 -14.50
CA PHE A 87 -9.19 5.59 -13.06
C PHE A 87 -10.61 6.05 -12.69
N MET A 88 -11.00 5.78 -11.44
CA MET A 88 -12.22 6.28 -10.80
C MET A 88 -11.87 7.02 -9.52
N CYS A 89 -12.56 8.12 -9.25
CA CYS A 89 -12.46 8.83 -7.97
C CYS A 89 -13.76 8.66 -7.20
N SER A 90 -13.66 8.27 -5.94
CA SER A 90 -14.79 8.14 -5.04
C SER A 90 -14.63 9.09 -3.87
N ARG A 91 -15.72 9.79 -3.55
CA ARG A 91 -15.80 10.69 -2.42
C ARG A 91 -16.97 10.28 -1.55
N HIS A 92 -16.71 10.01 -0.28
CA HIS A 92 -17.76 9.67 0.68
C HIS A 92 -17.40 10.23 2.05
N HIS A 93 -18.17 11.23 2.47
CA HIS A 93 -18.03 11.83 3.80
C HIS A 93 -19.02 11.20 4.77
N THR A 94 -18.57 11.02 6.00
CA THR A 94 -19.34 10.64 7.17
C THR A 94 -19.16 11.73 8.23
N PRO A 95 -20.03 11.80 9.25
CA PRO A 95 -19.84 12.76 10.35
C PRO A 95 -18.45 12.66 11.00
N TYR A 96 -17.86 11.46 11.05
CA TYR A 96 -16.51 11.25 11.57
C TYR A 96 -15.44 11.83 10.66
N THR A 97 -15.50 11.56 9.34
CA THR A 97 -14.49 12.07 8.40
C THR A 97 -14.58 13.59 8.24
N ASP A 98 -15.77 14.17 8.34
CA ASP A 98 -15.97 15.63 8.35
C ASP A 98 -15.30 16.26 9.57
N TRP A 99 -15.52 15.69 10.77
CA TRP A 99 -14.82 16.11 11.98
C TRP A 99 -13.30 15.96 11.85
N GLN A 100 -12.81 14.80 11.38
CA GLN A 100 -11.39 14.52 11.18
C GLN A 100 -10.75 15.52 10.21
N THR A 101 -11.43 15.86 9.12
CA THR A 101 -10.94 16.86 8.15
C THR A 101 -10.73 18.22 8.83
N GLN A 102 -11.62 18.64 9.73
CA GLN A 102 -11.48 19.89 10.48
C GLN A 102 -10.31 19.84 11.47
N VAL A 103 -10.14 18.73 12.19
CA VAL A 103 -9.03 18.53 13.13
C VAL A 103 -7.67 18.58 12.41
N LEU A 104 -7.54 17.84 11.30
CA LEU A 104 -6.32 17.81 10.49
C LEU A 104 -5.98 19.21 9.94
N LYS A 105 -6.98 19.91 9.38
CA LYS A 105 -6.79 21.27 8.89
C LYS A 105 -6.26 22.18 10.00
N ASN A 106 -6.84 22.13 11.19
CA ASN A 106 -6.39 22.93 12.33
C ASN A 106 -4.96 22.57 12.79
N ALA A 107 -4.58 21.30 12.73
CA ALA A 107 -3.25 20.84 13.09
C ALA A 107 -2.19 21.31 12.08
N ILE A 108 -2.49 21.18 10.79
CA ILE A 108 -1.64 21.67 9.68
C ILE A 108 -1.50 23.19 9.77
N ASP A 109 -2.61 23.91 9.92
CA ASP A 109 -2.60 25.37 10.02
C ASP A 109 -1.75 25.85 11.20
N LYS A 110 -1.73 25.11 12.31
CA LYS A 110 -0.91 25.43 13.50
C LYS A 110 0.53 24.89 13.42
N GLY A 111 0.88 24.15 12.37
CA GLY A 111 2.23 23.71 12.09
C GLY A 111 2.75 22.56 12.95
N PHE A 112 1.88 21.76 13.57
CA PHE A 112 2.29 20.62 14.42
C PHE A 112 1.83 19.27 13.90
N HIS A 113 1.28 19.20 12.68
CA HIS A 113 0.76 17.94 12.16
C HIS A 113 1.89 16.95 11.84
N LYS A 114 1.79 15.75 12.41
CA LYS A 114 2.60 14.58 12.05
C LYS A 114 1.83 13.80 10.98
N PHE A 115 2.37 13.77 9.76
CA PHE A 115 1.79 13.03 8.65
C PHE A 115 2.12 11.55 8.76
N GLY A 116 1.23 10.70 8.27
CA GLY A 116 1.46 9.27 8.13
C GLY A 116 1.13 8.77 6.72
N VAL A 117 1.93 7.85 6.20
CA VAL A 117 1.69 7.15 4.94
C VAL A 117 1.90 5.65 5.11
N ALA A 118 1.07 4.83 4.47
CA ALA A 118 1.29 3.39 4.39
C ALA A 118 1.22 2.89 2.95
N THR A 119 1.93 1.80 2.67
CA THR A 119 1.77 1.03 1.44
C THR A 119 1.58 -0.46 1.73
N ALA A 120 0.73 -1.13 0.94
CA ALA A 120 0.50 -2.57 1.07
C ALA A 120 0.05 -3.21 -0.24
N ASN A 121 0.75 -4.29 -0.62
CA ASN A 121 0.23 -5.28 -1.55
C ASN A 121 -0.75 -6.21 -0.82
N LEU A 122 -1.99 -6.31 -1.32
CA LEU A 122 -3.09 -7.03 -0.65
C LEU A 122 -3.47 -8.36 -1.31
N CYS A 123 -2.91 -8.66 -2.49
CA CYS A 123 -3.28 -9.82 -3.31
C CYS A 123 -4.78 -10.05 -3.43
N LEU A 124 -5.57 -9.00 -3.68
CA LEU A 124 -7.02 -9.09 -3.86
C LEU A 124 -7.37 -9.29 -5.34
N MET A 125 -6.91 -10.42 -5.88
CA MET A 125 -7.20 -10.88 -7.24
C MET A 125 -8.54 -11.66 -7.31
N PRO A 126 -9.11 -11.92 -8.49
CA PRO A 126 -10.12 -12.97 -8.64
C PRO A 126 -9.66 -14.28 -7.97
N GLU A 127 -10.59 -15.04 -7.37
CA GLU A 127 -10.27 -16.25 -6.58
C GLU A 127 -9.29 -17.20 -7.29
N LEU A 128 -9.50 -17.45 -8.59
CA LEU A 128 -8.57 -18.17 -9.47
C LEU A 128 -7.11 -17.73 -9.25
N ALA A 129 -6.86 -16.44 -9.39
CA ALA A 129 -5.51 -15.88 -9.34
C ALA A 129 -5.00 -15.75 -7.90
N SER A 130 -5.89 -15.46 -6.93
CA SER A 130 -5.53 -15.49 -5.50
C SER A 130 -4.99 -16.87 -5.09
N LYS A 131 -5.60 -17.96 -5.59
CA LYS A 131 -5.15 -19.32 -5.29
C LYS A 131 -3.79 -19.65 -5.91
N MET A 132 -3.38 -18.97 -6.98
CA MET A 132 -2.03 -19.09 -7.54
C MET A 132 -0.97 -18.52 -6.60
N ASN A 133 -1.33 -17.58 -5.73
CA ASN A 133 -0.50 -17.06 -4.63
C ASN A 133 -0.84 -17.77 -3.29
N HIS A 134 -1.50 -18.94 -3.34
CA HIS A 134 -1.88 -19.71 -2.15
C HIS A 134 -2.78 -18.96 -1.15
N LEU A 135 -3.57 -17.98 -1.63
CA LEU A 135 -4.56 -17.25 -0.86
C LEU A 135 -5.97 -17.61 -1.32
N THR A 136 -6.90 -17.76 -0.37
CA THR A 136 -8.31 -18.10 -0.65
C THR A 136 -9.28 -17.05 -0.09
N ASN A 137 -10.55 -17.17 -0.44
CA ASN A 137 -11.66 -16.38 0.08
C ASN A 137 -11.45 -14.88 -0.08
N VAL A 138 -11.22 -14.41 -1.31
CA VAL A 138 -10.92 -12.98 -1.59
C VAL A 138 -11.96 -12.02 -0.99
N SER A 139 -13.24 -12.39 -0.97
CA SER A 139 -14.31 -11.56 -0.38
C SER A 139 -14.17 -11.38 1.13
N TYR A 140 -13.76 -12.45 1.84
CA TYR A 140 -13.49 -12.40 3.28
C TYR A 140 -12.25 -11.55 3.55
N ARG A 141 -11.16 -11.80 2.81
CA ARG A 141 -9.90 -11.06 2.96
C ARG A 141 -10.10 -9.58 2.70
N ALA A 142 -10.77 -9.18 1.61
CA ALA A 142 -11.04 -7.78 1.31
C ALA A 142 -11.75 -7.04 2.44
N ARG A 143 -12.78 -7.66 3.04
CA ARG A 143 -13.50 -7.08 4.18
C ARG A 143 -12.61 -7.01 5.42
N LYS A 144 -11.92 -8.11 5.76
CA LYS A 144 -11.10 -8.21 6.98
C LYS A 144 -9.86 -7.33 6.95
N ILE A 145 -9.22 -7.19 5.80
CA ILE A 145 -8.13 -6.24 5.59
C ILE A 145 -8.63 -4.83 5.85
N GLY A 146 -9.75 -4.44 5.22
CA GLY A 146 -10.38 -3.14 5.46
C GLY A 146 -10.71 -2.90 6.94
N GLU A 147 -11.33 -3.88 7.62
CA GLU A 147 -11.63 -3.84 9.06
C GLU A 147 -10.37 -3.68 9.93
N LYS A 148 -9.29 -4.38 9.59
CA LYS A 148 -8.01 -4.31 10.31
C LYS A 148 -7.32 -2.97 10.13
N ILE A 149 -7.27 -2.44 8.90
CA ILE A 149 -6.73 -1.11 8.61
C ILE A 149 -7.49 -0.06 9.43
N ILE A 150 -8.83 -0.03 9.35
CA ILE A 150 -9.61 0.99 10.08
C ILE A 150 -9.47 0.87 11.59
N THR A 151 -9.35 -0.34 12.13
CA THR A 151 -9.26 -0.54 13.59
C THR A 151 -7.99 0.11 14.14
N SER A 152 -6.86 -0.03 13.45
CA SER A 152 -5.61 0.62 13.85
C SER A 152 -5.70 2.15 13.83
N GLN A 153 -6.50 2.72 12.93
CA GLN A 153 -6.70 4.17 12.84
C GLN A 153 -7.59 4.76 13.95
N PHE A 154 -8.38 3.94 14.66
CA PHE A 154 -9.23 4.38 15.76
C PHE A 154 -8.63 4.14 17.15
N PHE A 155 -7.58 3.32 17.24
CA PHE A 155 -6.97 2.88 18.50
C PHE A 155 -6.14 3.98 19.16
N ASP A 156 -5.58 4.91 18.38
CA ASP A 156 -4.70 5.98 18.87
C ASP A 156 -5.44 7.18 19.48
N ARG A 157 -6.71 7.00 19.86
CA ARG A 157 -7.52 8.03 20.52
C ARG A 157 -7.04 8.40 21.93
N GLU A 158 -6.14 7.62 22.52
CA GLU A 158 -5.51 8.00 23.80
C GLU A 158 -4.50 9.13 23.61
N TRP A 159 -3.73 9.17 22.51
CA TRP A 159 -2.85 10.30 22.20
C TRP A 159 -3.63 11.61 22.01
N GLU A 160 -4.74 11.57 21.28
CA GLU A 160 -5.61 12.75 21.11
C GLU A 160 -6.22 13.23 22.44
N LYS A 161 -6.53 12.31 23.36
CA LYS A 161 -7.03 12.65 24.71
C LYS A 161 -5.94 13.21 25.60
N GLU A 162 -4.73 12.64 25.58
CA GLU A 162 -3.58 13.12 26.35
C GLU A 162 -3.11 14.48 25.84
N GLU A 163 -3.10 14.71 24.53
CA GLU A 163 -2.74 16.01 23.96
C GLU A 163 -3.83 17.07 24.22
N LEU A 164 -5.12 16.69 24.18
CA LEU A 164 -6.21 17.56 24.66
C LEU A 164 -6.06 17.87 26.15
N ALA A 165 -5.75 16.86 26.98
CA ALA A 165 -5.57 16.99 28.41
C ALA A 165 -4.36 17.87 28.74
N MET A 166 -3.25 17.73 28.01
CA MET A 166 -2.04 18.56 28.14
C MET A 166 -2.31 20.01 27.70
N LYS A 167 -3.08 20.22 26.63
CA LYS A 167 -3.52 21.58 26.22
C LYS A 167 -4.51 22.20 27.22
N MET A 168 -5.39 21.42 27.83
CA MET A 168 -6.26 21.86 28.93
C MET A 168 -5.46 22.16 30.20
N TYR A 169 -4.38 21.41 30.47
CA TYR A 169 -3.50 21.64 31.60
C TYR A 169 -2.67 22.92 31.43
N SER A 170 -2.06 23.14 30.25
CA SER A 170 -1.27 24.35 29.95
C SER A 170 -2.11 25.63 29.90
N SER A 171 -3.32 25.57 29.35
CA SER A 171 -4.25 26.72 29.35
C SER A 171 -4.77 27.06 30.76
N ASN A 172 -4.90 26.07 31.65
CA ASN A 172 -5.22 26.30 33.06
C ASN A 172 -4.05 26.90 33.86
N ILE A 173 -2.80 26.64 33.46
CA ILE A 173 -1.61 27.28 34.06
C ILE A 173 -1.51 28.75 33.62
N GLU A 174 -1.74 29.06 32.35
CA GLU A 174 -1.79 30.45 31.86
C GLU A 174 -2.97 31.23 32.48
N ALA A 175 -4.13 30.58 32.70
CA ALA A 175 -5.26 31.18 33.39
C ALA A 175 -5.03 31.41 34.90
N LYS A 176 -4.18 30.59 35.55
CA LYS A 176 -3.72 30.80 36.94
C LYS A 176 -2.63 31.88 37.03
N SER A 177 -1.70 31.91 36.08
CA SER A 177 -0.65 32.92 35.98
C SER A 177 -1.21 34.34 35.80
N CYS A 178 -2.40 34.49 35.22
CA CYS A 178 -3.06 35.79 35.04
C CYS A 178 -3.88 36.25 36.27
N ARG A 179 -3.90 35.49 37.38
CA ARG A 179 -4.66 35.85 38.60
C ARG A 179 -3.80 36.16 39.83
N ASP A 180 -2.54 35.77 39.87
CA ASP A 180 -1.65 36.02 41.01
C ASP A 180 -0.53 37.00 40.65
N ASN A 181 -0.88 38.29 40.56
CA ASN A 181 0.11 39.36 40.68
C ASN A 181 0.21 39.80 42.15
N GLY A 182 1.13 39.18 42.88
CA GLY A 182 1.62 39.62 44.19
C GLY A 182 3.10 39.26 44.32
N PRO A 183 3.95 40.12 44.91
CA PRO A 183 5.41 39.98 44.83
C PRO A 183 5.96 38.98 45.84
N ILE A 184 7.26 38.67 45.70
CA ILE A 184 8.18 37.94 46.61
C ILE A 184 8.35 36.45 46.19
N GLY A 185 9.55 35.89 46.01
CA GLY A 185 10.91 36.36 46.27
C GLY A 185 11.93 35.29 45.82
N CYS A 186 13.19 35.70 45.77
CA CYS A 186 14.34 34.89 45.35
C CYS A 186 14.61 33.71 46.29
N ALA A 187 14.85 32.52 45.73
CA ALA A 187 15.78 31.52 46.28
C ALA A 187 16.13 30.53 45.15
N GLY A 188 17.43 30.40 44.89
CA GLY A 188 17.93 29.48 43.86
C GLY A 188 17.97 28.04 44.35
N ASP A 189 18.01 27.12 43.39
CA ASP A 189 18.77 25.89 43.57
C ASP A 189 19.32 25.45 42.21
N ASN A 190 20.64 25.37 42.14
CA ASN A 190 21.39 24.92 40.96
C ASN A 190 21.53 23.40 41.07
N THR A 191 20.77 22.67 40.26
CA THR A 191 21.12 21.29 39.92
C THR A 191 21.25 21.18 38.41
N GLU A 192 22.50 21.25 37.97
CA GLU A 192 22.96 20.89 36.63
C GLU A 192 22.60 19.42 36.35
N ASN A 193 21.45 19.19 35.72
CA ASN A 193 21.22 17.93 35.04
C ASN A 193 21.97 17.97 33.71
N GLN A 194 23.13 17.32 33.70
CA GLN A 194 23.89 17.00 32.50
C GLN A 194 22.98 16.27 31.50
N GLN A 195 22.46 17.00 30.52
CA GLN A 195 21.93 16.44 29.29
C GLN A 195 23.08 15.68 28.61
N LYS A 196 23.02 14.36 28.63
CA LYS A 196 23.77 13.52 27.69
C LYS A 196 23.16 13.72 26.30
N PRO A 197 23.90 14.25 25.32
CA PRO A 197 23.46 14.19 23.93
C PRO A 197 23.74 12.75 23.44
N VAL A 198 22.70 11.93 23.35
CA VAL A 198 22.77 10.71 22.55
C VAL A 198 22.00 11.01 21.29
N ASP A 199 22.73 11.28 20.21
CA ASP A 199 22.21 11.17 18.84
C ASP A 199 21.80 9.70 18.61
N GLN A 200 20.63 9.30 19.10
CA GLN A 200 19.98 8.07 18.66
C GLN A 200 19.42 8.33 17.27
N CYS A 201 20.14 7.87 16.24
CA CYS A 201 19.58 7.72 14.91
C CYS A 201 18.28 6.90 15.01
N LEU A 202 17.15 7.48 14.61
CA LEU A 202 15.85 6.81 14.61
C LEU A 202 15.92 5.47 13.86
N GLU A 203 15.61 4.39 14.55
CA GLU A 203 15.44 3.05 13.97
C GLU A 203 13.97 2.77 13.66
N GLY A 204 13.71 1.95 12.63
CA GLY A 204 12.38 1.45 12.35
C GLY A 204 12.05 0.23 13.21
N ASP A 205 10.77 -0.11 13.29
CA ASP A 205 10.28 -1.22 14.13
C ASP A 205 9.37 -2.20 13.36
N VAL A 206 9.05 -3.30 14.05
CA VAL A 206 7.97 -4.21 13.65
C VAL A 206 6.75 -3.94 14.53
N SER A 207 5.66 -3.52 13.91
CA SER A 207 4.44 -3.07 14.57
C SER A 207 3.26 -4.00 14.30
N THR A 208 2.48 -4.33 15.33
CA THR A 208 1.27 -5.15 15.18
C THR A 208 0.10 -4.37 14.60
N ASP A 209 0.15 -3.05 14.72
CA ASP A 209 -0.86 -2.11 14.25
C ASP A 209 -0.29 -1.12 13.25
N PHE A 210 -1.13 -0.64 12.35
CA PHE A 210 -0.74 0.51 11.52
C PHE A 210 -0.65 1.77 12.41
N PRO A 211 0.36 2.64 12.21
CA PRO A 211 0.30 3.97 12.80
C PRO A 211 -0.91 4.74 12.22
N VAL A 212 -1.21 5.91 12.78
CA VAL A 212 -2.19 6.81 12.16
C VAL A 212 -1.64 7.28 10.82
N VAL A 213 -2.34 6.95 9.73
CA VAL A 213 -1.93 7.33 8.37
C VAL A 213 -2.97 8.22 7.73
N ASP A 214 -2.50 9.22 6.99
CA ASP A 214 -3.33 10.13 6.23
C ASP A 214 -3.54 9.66 4.79
N VAL A 215 -2.58 8.91 4.25
CA VAL A 215 -2.61 8.38 2.89
C VAL A 215 -2.23 6.90 2.90
N PHE A 216 -2.97 6.09 2.16
CA PHE A 216 -2.72 4.66 2.01
C PHE A 216 -2.62 4.32 0.52
N ALA A 217 -1.44 3.88 0.09
CA ALA A 217 -1.17 3.35 -1.25
C ALA A 217 -1.36 1.83 -1.26
N ILE A 218 -2.22 1.31 -2.12
CA ILE A 218 -2.57 -0.11 -2.14
C ILE A 218 -2.24 -0.70 -3.51
N GLN A 219 -1.62 -1.88 -3.51
CA GLN A 219 -1.35 -2.68 -4.72
C GLN A 219 -2.22 -3.95 -4.72
N GLU A 220 -2.38 -4.54 -5.91
CA GLU A 220 -3.14 -5.76 -6.16
C GLU A 220 -4.61 -5.77 -5.69
N ALA A 221 -5.26 -4.61 -5.63
CA ALA A 221 -6.71 -4.48 -5.43
C ALA A 221 -7.50 -4.68 -6.74
N TRP A 222 -7.17 -5.72 -7.52
CA TRP A 222 -7.68 -5.92 -8.89
C TRP A 222 -9.16 -6.26 -8.95
N SER A 223 -9.69 -7.00 -7.97
CA SER A 223 -11.03 -7.53 -8.11
C SER A 223 -12.10 -6.43 -8.04
N SER A 224 -12.66 -6.03 -9.19
CA SER A 224 -13.65 -4.95 -9.27
C SER A 224 -14.88 -5.10 -8.35
N TYR A 225 -15.23 -6.33 -7.94
CA TYR A 225 -16.34 -6.59 -7.02
C TYR A 225 -15.89 -6.61 -5.56
N GLN A 226 -14.84 -7.36 -5.23
CA GLN A 226 -14.34 -7.46 -3.85
C GLN A 226 -13.63 -6.18 -3.41
N ASN A 227 -13.02 -5.42 -4.32
CA ASN A 227 -12.47 -4.11 -4.05
C ASN A 227 -13.56 -3.14 -3.53
N LYS A 228 -14.83 -3.31 -3.92
CA LYS A 228 -15.94 -2.54 -3.31
C LYS A 228 -16.07 -2.81 -1.81
N LEU A 229 -15.85 -4.04 -1.35
CA LEU A 229 -15.90 -4.38 0.07
C LEU A 229 -14.76 -3.69 0.83
N LEU A 230 -13.56 -3.66 0.25
CA LEU A 230 -12.42 -2.93 0.81
C LEU A 230 -12.71 -1.42 0.86
N ILE A 231 -13.09 -0.82 -0.27
CA ILE A 231 -13.42 0.61 -0.39
C ILE A 231 -14.52 1.03 0.59
N GLN A 232 -15.54 0.19 0.79
CA GLN A 232 -16.59 0.44 1.79
C GLN A 232 -16.06 0.53 3.23
N GLN A 233 -15.05 -0.29 3.57
CA GLN A 233 -14.40 -0.17 4.88
C GLN A 233 -13.53 1.09 4.93
N LEU A 234 -12.70 1.32 3.90
CA LEU A 234 -11.77 2.46 3.86
C LEU A 234 -12.49 3.81 3.94
N HIS A 235 -13.65 3.97 3.27
CA HIS A 235 -14.47 5.20 3.32
C HIS A 235 -15.01 5.57 4.70
N LYS A 236 -14.83 4.72 5.72
CA LYS A 236 -15.11 5.08 7.12
C LYS A 236 -14.09 6.08 7.68
N ILE A 237 -12.90 6.19 7.08
CA ILE A 237 -11.79 7.05 7.54
C ILE A 237 -11.18 7.87 6.40
N PHE A 238 -11.12 7.33 5.19
CA PHE A 238 -10.57 8.00 4.02
C PHE A 238 -11.70 8.50 3.11
N PRO A 239 -12.11 9.79 3.22
CA PRO A 239 -13.18 10.33 2.41
C PRO A 239 -12.89 10.40 0.91
N TYR A 240 -11.62 10.33 0.49
CA TYR A 240 -11.20 10.42 -0.91
C TYR A 240 -10.43 9.17 -1.31
N ILE A 241 -10.93 8.42 -2.30
CA ILE A 241 -10.26 7.21 -2.79
C ILE A 241 -10.23 7.19 -4.32
N VAL A 242 -9.03 7.09 -4.88
CA VAL A 242 -8.80 6.82 -6.32
C VAL A 242 -8.59 5.32 -6.49
N HIS A 243 -9.34 4.69 -7.38
CA HIS A 243 -9.33 3.24 -7.59
C HIS A 243 -9.68 2.88 -9.04
N ASP A 244 -9.72 1.58 -9.36
CA ASP A 244 -9.99 1.08 -10.72
C ASP A 244 -9.04 1.69 -11.78
N ALA A 245 -7.81 1.98 -11.34
CA ALA A 245 -6.75 2.51 -12.18
C ALA A 245 -6.33 1.46 -13.22
N GLY A 246 -6.11 1.86 -14.47
CA GLY A 246 -5.72 0.96 -15.55
C GLY A 246 -6.13 1.46 -16.94
N VAL A 247 -5.25 1.26 -17.91
CA VAL A 247 -5.53 1.43 -19.34
C VAL A 247 -5.92 0.08 -19.92
N HIS A 248 -7.05 0.03 -20.63
CA HIS A 248 -7.52 -1.21 -21.25
C HIS A 248 -7.44 -1.14 -22.76
N ALA A 249 -6.51 -1.92 -23.32
CA ALA A 249 -6.35 -2.09 -24.76
C ALA A 249 -5.65 -3.43 -25.05
N PHE A 250 -5.78 -3.93 -26.27
CA PHE A 250 -5.10 -5.15 -26.70
C PHE A 250 -3.58 -5.09 -26.52
N ARG A 251 -2.98 -3.92 -26.74
CA ARG A 251 -1.54 -3.72 -26.60
C ARG A 251 -1.07 -3.59 -25.13
N ASN A 252 -1.97 -3.20 -24.22
CA ASN A 252 -1.63 -2.97 -22.81
C ASN A 252 -1.88 -4.22 -21.96
N ASN A 253 -3.14 -4.63 -21.81
CA ASN A 253 -3.55 -5.68 -20.88
C ASN A 253 -4.56 -6.68 -21.45
N ALA A 254 -4.76 -6.68 -22.78
CA ALA A 254 -5.79 -7.48 -23.47
C ALA A 254 -7.21 -7.35 -22.86
N PHE A 255 -7.53 -6.18 -22.28
CA PHE A 255 -8.80 -5.92 -21.57
C PHE A 255 -9.07 -6.81 -20.34
N PHE A 256 -8.03 -7.43 -19.79
CA PHE A 256 -8.14 -8.42 -18.71
C PHE A 256 -8.23 -7.75 -17.33
N LEU A 257 -7.11 -7.56 -16.62
CA LEU A 257 -7.08 -6.93 -15.30
C LEU A 257 -6.57 -5.48 -15.39
N ASN A 258 -7.12 -4.63 -14.54
CA ASN A 258 -6.65 -3.25 -14.37
C ASN A 258 -5.29 -3.25 -13.62
N SER A 259 -4.82 -2.10 -13.14
CA SER A 259 -3.52 -2.02 -12.45
C SER A 259 -3.54 -2.60 -11.04
N GLY A 260 -4.72 -2.67 -10.41
CA GLY A 260 -4.85 -3.05 -9.00
C GLY A 260 -4.40 -1.96 -8.03
N LEU A 261 -4.03 -0.78 -8.54
CA LEU A 261 -3.60 0.34 -7.71
C LEU A 261 -4.80 1.13 -7.17
N LEU A 262 -4.66 1.55 -5.92
CA LEU A 262 -5.60 2.40 -5.22
C LEU A 262 -4.84 3.37 -4.31
N ILE A 263 -5.31 4.61 -4.20
CA ILE A 263 -4.83 5.59 -3.20
C ILE A 263 -6.04 6.05 -2.38
N ALA A 264 -5.99 5.85 -1.08
CA ALA A 264 -6.97 6.35 -0.12
C ALA A 264 -6.37 7.52 0.67
N SER A 265 -7.08 8.63 0.78
CA SER A 265 -6.59 9.89 1.34
C SER A 265 -7.61 10.53 2.28
N LYS A 266 -7.12 11.09 3.39
CA LYS A 266 -7.89 11.99 4.24
C LYS A 266 -8.03 13.39 3.64
N TYR A 267 -7.16 13.75 2.70
CA TYR A 267 -7.12 15.05 2.04
C TYR A 267 -7.81 15.02 0.67
N PRO A 268 -8.44 16.14 0.26
CA PRO A 268 -8.95 16.30 -1.10
C PRO A 268 -7.86 16.06 -2.16
N ILE A 269 -8.25 15.40 -3.25
CA ILE A 269 -7.36 15.11 -4.38
C ILE A 269 -7.61 16.16 -5.45
N SER A 270 -6.62 17.01 -5.70
CA SER A 270 -6.71 18.13 -6.66
C SER A 270 -6.38 17.70 -8.09
N ALA A 271 -5.46 16.76 -8.25
CA ALA A 271 -5.09 16.20 -9.55
C ALA A 271 -4.85 14.68 -9.45
N VAL A 272 -5.15 13.98 -10.54
CA VAL A 272 -4.96 12.53 -10.66
C VAL A 272 -4.66 12.16 -12.11
N ASP A 273 -3.70 11.27 -12.30
CA ASP A 273 -3.45 10.62 -13.58
C ASP A 273 -2.97 9.17 -13.39
N PHE A 274 -3.13 8.34 -14.42
CA PHE A 274 -2.60 6.98 -14.43
C PHE A 274 -1.93 6.68 -15.78
N LYS A 275 -0.69 6.19 -15.72
CA LYS A 275 0.05 5.74 -16.90
C LYS A 275 0.48 4.29 -16.74
N ALA A 276 0.21 3.48 -17.76
CA ALA A 276 0.65 2.09 -17.83
C ALA A 276 2.07 2.02 -18.39
N TYR A 277 2.94 1.20 -17.80
CA TYR A 277 4.28 0.91 -18.33
C TYR A 277 4.20 0.36 -19.75
N THR A 278 5.28 0.57 -20.51
CA THR A 278 5.35 0.11 -21.90
C THR A 278 6.18 -1.17 -22.05
N CYS A 279 7.05 -1.46 -21.09
CA CYS A 279 7.89 -2.65 -21.06
C CYS A 279 7.37 -3.70 -20.07
N PHE A 280 7.17 -4.95 -20.54
CA PHE A 280 6.80 -6.12 -19.73
C PHE A 280 7.32 -7.42 -20.34
N VAL A 281 7.47 -8.45 -19.51
CA VAL A 281 7.57 -9.84 -20.00
C VAL A 281 6.17 -10.46 -20.16
N LYS A 282 6.08 -11.62 -20.83
CA LYS A 282 4.83 -12.24 -21.35
C LYS A 282 3.62 -12.15 -20.40
N HIS A 283 3.72 -12.52 -19.13
CA HIS A 283 2.58 -12.50 -18.19
C HIS A 283 2.15 -11.10 -17.77
N GLY A 284 3.05 -10.13 -17.79
CA GLY A 284 2.73 -8.71 -17.52
C GLY A 284 1.74 -8.12 -18.52
N LYS A 285 1.61 -8.71 -19.73
CA LYS A 285 0.65 -8.28 -20.77
C LYS A 285 -0.83 -8.50 -20.42
N LEU A 286 -1.14 -9.13 -19.29
CA LEU A 286 -2.51 -9.30 -18.82
C LEU A 286 -2.90 -8.29 -17.73
N LEU A 287 -1.93 -7.51 -17.26
CA LEU A 287 -2.07 -6.52 -16.20
C LEU A 287 -1.80 -5.13 -16.78
N SER A 288 -2.46 -4.12 -16.24
CA SER A 288 -2.13 -2.74 -16.56
C SER A 288 -1.20 -2.17 -15.50
N ASN A 289 -0.05 -2.79 -15.24
CA ASN A 289 0.95 -2.28 -14.29
C ASN A 289 1.41 -0.88 -14.72
N GLY A 290 1.67 0.00 -13.77
CA GLY A 290 1.87 1.42 -14.06
C GLY A 290 2.01 2.27 -12.81
N LEU A 291 1.91 3.58 -13.01
CA LEU A 291 2.02 4.60 -11.97
C LEU A 291 0.67 5.31 -11.81
N LEU A 292 0.11 5.23 -10.60
CA LEU A 292 -1.02 6.04 -10.18
C LEU A 292 -0.50 7.31 -9.48
N MET A 293 -0.78 8.47 -10.08
CA MET A 293 -0.24 9.77 -9.66
C MET A 293 -1.34 10.61 -9.04
N THR A 294 -1.09 11.18 -7.86
CA THR A 294 -2.04 12.08 -7.19
C THR A 294 -1.36 13.31 -6.62
N GLN A 295 -2.05 14.45 -6.71
CA GLN A 295 -1.76 15.66 -5.95
C GLN A 295 -2.86 15.82 -4.89
N LEU A 296 -2.44 16.07 -3.66
CA LEU A 296 -3.30 16.27 -2.49
C LEU A 296 -3.30 17.75 -2.11
N LEU A 297 -4.48 18.28 -1.77
CA LEU A 297 -4.65 19.61 -1.21
C LEU A 297 -4.67 19.50 0.32
N LEU A 298 -3.58 19.92 0.96
CA LEU A 298 -3.35 19.74 2.41
C LEU A 298 -3.85 20.94 3.24
N GLY A 299 -4.03 22.11 2.62
CA GLY A 299 -4.47 23.32 3.29
C GLY A 299 -4.01 24.59 2.59
N SER A 300 -3.94 25.70 3.33
CA SER A 300 -3.49 27.00 2.83
C SER A 300 -2.59 27.71 3.84
N SER A 301 -1.58 28.44 3.39
CA SER A 301 -0.63 29.14 4.26
C SER A 301 -1.24 30.38 4.93
N LYS A 302 -1.01 30.50 6.23
CA LYS A 302 -1.46 31.62 7.07
C LYS A 302 -0.90 32.98 6.67
N LYS A 303 0.29 33.05 6.07
CA LYS A 303 0.96 34.33 5.81
C LYS A 303 0.18 35.21 4.85
N ASN A 304 -0.53 34.64 3.87
CA ASN A 304 -1.27 35.41 2.85
C ASN A 304 -2.60 34.77 2.38
N ASN A 305 -3.04 33.61 2.90
CA ASN A 305 -4.21 32.84 2.42
C ASN A 305 -4.26 32.54 0.90
N ARG A 306 -3.17 32.79 0.17
CA ARG A 306 -3.05 32.59 -1.28
C ARG A 306 -2.25 31.34 -1.66
N ASN A 307 -1.31 30.93 -0.83
CA ASN A 307 -0.44 29.79 -1.11
C ASN A 307 -1.10 28.51 -0.60
N ARG A 308 -1.22 27.50 -1.45
CA ARG A 308 -1.79 26.20 -1.07
C ARG A 308 -0.67 25.28 -0.56
N TYR A 309 -0.95 24.52 0.49
CA TYR A 309 -0.09 23.40 0.84
C TYR A 309 -0.51 22.20 -0.01
N ILE A 310 0.44 21.64 -0.74
CA ILE A 310 0.23 20.47 -1.59
C ILE A 310 1.16 19.32 -1.18
N GLY A 311 0.72 18.10 -1.46
CA GLY A 311 1.55 16.91 -1.34
C GLY A 311 1.37 16.01 -2.55
N TYR A 312 2.44 15.38 -3.01
CA TYR A 312 2.38 14.39 -4.08
C TYR A 312 2.49 12.99 -3.50
N VAL A 313 1.61 12.09 -3.94
CA VAL A 313 1.69 10.65 -3.64
C VAL A 313 1.54 9.86 -4.93
N PHE A 314 2.55 9.06 -5.20
CA PHE A 314 2.64 8.17 -6.35
C PHE A 314 2.59 6.73 -5.83
N ASN A 315 1.74 5.90 -6.45
CA ASN A 315 1.63 4.49 -6.13
C ASN A 315 1.98 3.67 -7.38
N THR A 316 2.86 2.68 -7.26
CA THR A 316 3.29 1.81 -8.37
C THR A 316 3.24 0.32 -8.02
N HIS A 317 3.19 -0.50 -9.06
CA HIS A 317 3.45 -1.92 -8.99
C HIS A 317 4.27 -2.32 -10.23
N LEU A 318 5.55 -2.63 -10.01
CA LEU A 318 6.51 -2.94 -11.09
C LEU A 318 6.39 -4.38 -11.59
N GLN A 319 7.18 -4.74 -12.61
CA GLN A 319 7.27 -6.10 -13.13
C GLN A 319 7.77 -7.07 -12.05
N SER A 320 7.02 -8.14 -11.77
CA SER A 320 7.41 -9.16 -10.78
C SER A 320 8.54 -10.08 -11.28
N TYR A 321 8.19 -11.08 -12.07
CA TYR A 321 9.16 -11.98 -12.68
C TYR A 321 9.71 -11.32 -13.94
N GLN A 322 10.98 -10.90 -13.96
CA GLN A 322 11.63 -10.28 -15.12
C GLN A 322 12.65 -11.20 -15.81
N GLY A 323 12.93 -12.38 -15.25
CA GLY A 323 13.98 -13.27 -15.74
C GLY A 323 15.29 -12.52 -15.93
N LYS A 324 15.81 -12.54 -17.17
CA LYS A 324 17.05 -11.85 -17.57
C LYS A 324 16.82 -10.53 -18.32
N ASP A 325 15.57 -10.14 -18.55
CA ASP A 325 15.20 -9.07 -19.49
C ASP A 325 15.39 -7.64 -18.95
N GLN A 326 15.72 -7.51 -17.64
CA GLN A 326 15.98 -6.23 -16.94
C GLN A 326 14.88 -5.20 -17.26
N ILE A 327 13.63 -5.56 -16.94
CA ILE A 327 12.45 -4.73 -17.21
C ILE A 327 12.25 -3.67 -16.14
N ILE A 328 12.49 -4.01 -14.88
CA ILE A 328 12.27 -3.12 -13.74
C ILE A 328 13.03 -1.79 -13.89
N PRO A 329 14.33 -1.76 -14.25
CA PRO A 329 15.06 -0.49 -14.44
C PRO A 329 14.41 0.44 -15.47
N LYS A 330 13.90 -0.11 -16.58
CA LYS A 330 13.21 0.68 -17.62
C LYS A 330 11.91 1.28 -17.10
N GLN A 331 11.17 0.54 -16.28
CA GLN A 331 9.95 1.04 -15.66
C GLN A 331 10.25 2.12 -14.61
N LEU A 332 11.39 2.04 -13.90
CA LEU A 332 11.84 3.10 -13.00
C LEU A 332 12.14 4.40 -13.75
N ASP A 333 12.77 4.30 -14.93
CA ASP A 333 13.05 5.46 -15.79
C ASP A 333 11.74 6.10 -16.30
N GLU A 334 10.81 5.30 -16.85
CA GLU A 334 9.47 5.76 -17.25
C GLU A 334 8.74 6.45 -16.09
N MET A 335 8.78 5.85 -14.89
CA MET A 335 8.16 6.39 -13.69
C MET A 335 8.72 7.76 -13.32
N LEU A 336 10.05 7.91 -13.34
CA LEU A 336 10.70 9.16 -12.97
C LEU A 336 10.32 10.31 -13.93
N ASP A 337 10.28 10.03 -15.23
CA ASP A 337 9.86 10.99 -16.25
C ASP A 337 8.40 11.41 -16.05
N TRP A 338 7.51 10.48 -15.76
CA TRP A 338 6.10 10.78 -15.51
C TRP A 338 5.87 11.57 -14.23
N ILE A 339 6.62 11.28 -13.17
CA ILE A 339 6.60 12.08 -11.94
C ILE A 339 6.96 13.54 -12.25
N LYS A 340 8.06 13.76 -12.98
CA LYS A 340 8.50 15.10 -13.37
C LYS A 340 7.45 15.83 -14.20
N GLN A 341 6.88 15.15 -15.20
CA GLN A 341 5.82 15.70 -16.05
C GLN A 341 4.57 16.06 -15.24
N PHE A 342 4.06 15.13 -14.42
CA PHE A 342 2.85 15.33 -13.63
C PHE A 342 2.99 16.50 -12.66
N LYS A 343 4.15 16.64 -12.01
CA LYS A 343 4.43 17.78 -11.14
C LYS A 343 4.47 19.09 -11.92
N ALA A 344 5.09 19.12 -13.10
CA ALA A 344 5.15 20.31 -13.93
C ALA A 344 3.76 20.78 -14.42
N GLU A 345 2.86 19.84 -14.73
CA GLU A 345 1.51 20.12 -15.23
C GLU A 345 0.54 20.58 -14.13
N ASN A 346 0.76 20.16 -12.88
CA ASN A 346 -0.24 20.34 -11.80
C ASN A 346 0.22 21.27 -10.66
N THR A 347 1.48 21.68 -10.60
CA THR A 347 1.94 22.67 -9.61
C THR A 347 1.57 24.08 -10.07
N GLU A 348 0.80 24.80 -9.25
CA GLU A 348 0.46 26.20 -9.52
C GLU A 348 1.48 27.17 -8.91
N VAL A 349 1.52 28.40 -9.45
CA VAL A 349 2.37 29.46 -8.91
C VAL A 349 1.94 29.79 -7.47
N GLY A 350 2.86 29.63 -6.52
CA GLY A 350 2.63 29.88 -5.10
C GLY A 350 2.26 28.64 -4.28
N ASP A 351 2.14 27.46 -4.90
CA ASP A 351 2.02 26.20 -4.18
C ASP A 351 3.27 25.91 -3.33
N ILE A 352 3.03 25.41 -2.12
CA ILE A 352 4.08 24.96 -1.20
C ILE A 352 3.98 23.43 -1.10
N GLU A 353 4.91 22.75 -1.76
CA GLU A 353 5.03 21.30 -1.67
C GLU A 353 5.60 20.90 -0.30
N LEU A 354 4.77 20.26 0.54
CA LEU A 354 5.16 19.76 1.85
C LEU A 354 5.88 18.42 1.76
N PHE A 355 5.42 17.53 0.88
CA PHE A 355 6.02 16.22 0.65
C PHE A 355 5.78 15.71 -0.77
N CYS A 356 6.65 14.81 -1.21
CA CYS A 356 6.55 14.10 -2.48
C CYS A 356 6.96 12.65 -2.24
N LEU A 357 6.01 11.72 -2.34
CA LEU A 357 6.19 10.33 -1.95
C LEU A 357 5.99 9.38 -3.13
N VAL A 358 6.88 8.40 -3.30
CA VAL A 358 6.68 7.27 -4.21
C VAL A 358 6.59 6.01 -3.37
N CYS A 359 5.45 5.34 -3.44
CA CYS A 359 5.15 4.16 -2.66
C CYS A 359 4.81 2.99 -3.59
N GLY A 360 5.02 1.77 -3.12
CA GLY A 360 4.46 0.59 -3.77
C GLY A 360 5.30 -0.65 -3.69
N ASP A 361 4.87 -1.63 -4.46
CA ASP A 361 5.58 -2.89 -4.68
C ASP A 361 6.50 -2.75 -5.88
N PHE A 362 7.79 -2.67 -5.60
CA PHE A 362 8.82 -2.46 -6.61
C PHE A 362 9.33 -3.79 -7.18
N ASN A 363 8.96 -4.93 -6.57
CA ASN A 363 9.37 -6.26 -6.98
C ASN A 363 10.89 -6.51 -7.06
N PHE A 364 11.72 -5.60 -6.57
CA PHE A 364 13.18 -5.73 -6.46
C PHE A 364 13.62 -5.36 -5.06
N ASP A 365 14.69 -5.97 -4.56
CA ASP A 365 15.27 -5.63 -3.27
C ASP A 365 16.63 -4.92 -3.39
N ASN A 366 17.17 -4.44 -2.28
CA ASN A 366 18.44 -3.71 -2.24
C ASN A 366 19.65 -4.59 -1.90
N PHE A 367 19.63 -5.91 -2.18
CA PHE A 367 20.74 -6.83 -1.91
C PHE A 367 21.00 -7.82 -3.05
N SER A 368 19.92 -8.35 -3.63
CA SER A 368 19.91 -9.45 -4.59
C SER A 368 20.76 -9.13 -5.82
N PRO A 369 21.62 -10.05 -6.28
CA PRO A 369 22.40 -9.86 -7.51
C PRO A 369 21.55 -9.54 -8.75
N ALA A 370 20.35 -10.12 -8.85
CA ALA A 370 19.41 -9.85 -9.96
C ALA A 370 18.91 -8.40 -10.00
N ASP A 371 18.94 -7.72 -8.86
CA ASP A 371 18.36 -6.40 -8.65
C ASP A 371 19.38 -5.27 -8.65
N ARG A 372 20.64 -5.57 -8.96
CA ARG A 372 21.75 -4.61 -8.92
C ARG A 372 21.46 -3.35 -9.75
N GLU A 373 21.00 -3.51 -10.98
CA GLU A 373 20.67 -2.39 -11.88
C GLU A 373 19.51 -1.55 -11.32
N SER A 374 18.48 -2.18 -10.78
CA SER A 374 17.34 -1.51 -10.13
C SER A 374 17.78 -0.75 -8.87
N SER A 375 18.61 -1.37 -8.04
CA SER A 375 19.15 -0.78 -6.81
C SER A 375 20.05 0.43 -7.07
N GLN A 376 20.67 0.51 -8.25
CA GLN A 376 21.56 1.59 -8.68
C GLN A 376 20.87 2.64 -9.57
N ASN A 377 19.56 2.49 -9.80
CA ASN A 377 18.81 3.37 -10.70
C ASN A 377 18.84 4.86 -10.26
N PRO A 378 18.86 5.82 -11.21
CA PRO A 378 18.84 7.26 -10.93
C PRO A 378 17.68 7.76 -10.06
N LEU A 379 16.60 7.00 -9.92
CA LEU A 379 15.51 7.29 -8.99
C LEU A 379 16.02 7.64 -7.58
N PHE A 380 17.04 6.92 -7.08
CA PHE A 380 17.60 7.13 -5.73
C PHE A 380 18.46 8.41 -5.59
N THR A 381 18.74 9.08 -6.72
CA THR A 381 19.34 10.42 -6.74
C THR A 381 18.30 11.50 -6.47
N GLU A 382 17.04 11.27 -6.89
CA GLU A 382 15.93 12.24 -6.76
C GLU A 382 15.08 11.95 -5.51
N PHE A 383 15.03 10.68 -5.10
CA PHE A 383 14.28 10.20 -3.95
C PHE A 383 15.22 9.52 -2.94
N SER A 384 14.89 9.68 -1.66
CA SER A 384 15.56 9.01 -0.56
C SER A 384 14.70 7.86 -0.05
N ASP A 385 15.35 6.74 0.27
CA ASP A 385 14.74 5.63 1.02
C ASP A 385 15.28 5.67 2.46
N PHE A 386 14.39 5.76 3.45
CA PHE A 386 14.79 5.82 4.86
C PHE A 386 15.45 4.54 5.37
N CYS A 387 15.11 3.39 4.77
CA CYS A 387 15.66 2.08 5.10
C CYS A 387 17.05 1.84 4.50
N ARG A 388 17.43 2.62 3.49
CA ARG A 388 18.63 2.44 2.70
C ARG A 388 19.81 3.23 3.27
N VAL A 389 20.99 2.60 3.33
CA VAL A 389 22.26 3.30 3.56
C VAL A 389 22.88 3.70 2.22
N GLN A 390 23.02 2.72 1.32
CA GLN A 390 23.50 2.91 -0.05
C GLN A 390 22.99 1.77 -0.95
N ALA A 391 23.38 1.77 -2.23
CA ALA A 391 23.07 0.64 -3.11
C ALA A 391 23.67 -0.65 -2.54
N ASN A 392 22.90 -1.74 -2.52
CA ASN A 392 23.31 -3.04 -1.99
C ASN A 392 23.47 -3.07 -0.46
N LEU A 393 22.94 -2.09 0.27
CA LEU A 393 23.04 -2.01 1.73
C LEU A 393 21.88 -1.23 2.35
N ASP A 394 21.03 -1.94 3.08
CA ASP A 394 20.05 -1.35 4.00
C ASP A 394 20.58 -1.24 5.44
N LYS A 395 19.90 -0.41 6.24
CA LYS A 395 20.11 -0.30 7.68
C LYS A 395 19.91 -1.67 8.36
N SER A 396 20.61 -1.89 9.48
CA SER A 396 20.65 -3.20 10.16
C SER A 396 19.30 -3.70 10.67
N TRP A 397 18.37 -2.80 11.00
CA TRP A 397 17.04 -3.13 11.52
C TRP A 397 16.03 -3.51 10.43
N THR A 398 16.37 -3.43 9.15
CA THR A 398 15.40 -3.75 8.08
C THR A 398 15.16 -5.24 7.94
N VAL A 399 13.90 -5.59 7.70
CA VAL A 399 13.44 -6.95 7.39
C VAL A 399 12.88 -7.00 5.96
N GLY A 400 12.74 -8.21 5.42
CA GLY A 400 12.07 -8.41 4.14
C GLY A 400 10.56 -8.16 4.24
N THR A 401 9.91 -7.99 3.09
CA THR A 401 8.47 -7.69 3.01
C THR A 401 7.67 -8.72 2.23
N GLU A 402 8.31 -9.79 1.74
CA GLU A 402 7.64 -10.87 1.01
C GLU A 402 7.72 -12.18 1.80
N LEU A 403 6.55 -12.74 2.12
CA LEU A 403 6.41 -14.02 2.82
C LEU A 403 6.60 -15.19 1.87
N ARG A 404 7.17 -16.29 2.37
CA ARG A 404 7.17 -17.58 1.67
C ARG A 404 5.76 -18.17 1.67
N PRO A 405 5.15 -18.41 0.49
CA PRO A 405 3.75 -18.83 0.44
C PRO A 405 3.43 -20.14 1.18
N GLU A 406 4.42 -21.03 1.29
CA GLU A 406 4.31 -22.31 2.02
C GLU A 406 3.94 -22.12 3.51
N PHE A 407 4.50 -21.08 4.15
CA PHE A 407 4.44 -20.91 5.62
C PHE A 407 3.50 -19.79 6.07
N MET A 408 2.80 -19.10 5.16
CA MET A 408 1.96 -17.92 5.49
C MET A 408 0.77 -18.19 6.41
N HIS A 409 0.38 -19.46 6.53
CA HIS A 409 -0.77 -19.89 7.32
C HIS A 409 -0.37 -20.83 8.45
N ASP A 410 0.92 -20.88 8.79
CA ASP A 410 1.39 -21.63 9.95
C ASP A 410 0.92 -20.98 11.25
N ASN A 411 0.73 -21.80 12.28
CA ASN A 411 0.16 -21.36 13.55
C ASN A 411 0.94 -20.20 14.18
N ILE A 412 2.28 -20.19 14.06
CA ILE A 412 3.13 -19.14 14.65
C ILE A 412 2.93 -17.77 13.99
N VAL A 413 2.59 -17.70 12.70
CA VAL A 413 2.34 -16.45 11.97
C VAL A 413 0.86 -16.14 11.81
N SER A 414 -0.01 -16.92 12.45
CA SER A 414 -1.47 -16.79 12.33
C SER A 414 -2.05 -15.53 12.98
N THR A 415 -1.26 -14.83 13.80
CA THR A 415 -1.62 -13.60 14.52
C THR A 415 -0.61 -12.48 14.21
N PRO A 416 -1.02 -11.20 14.29
CA PRO A 416 -0.08 -10.08 14.16
C PRO A 416 1.11 -10.18 15.13
N GLU A 417 0.87 -10.60 16.37
CA GLU A 417 1.90 -10.74 17.41
C GLU A 417 2.87 -11.87 17.08
N GLY A 418 2.35 -13.01 16.64
CA GLY A 418 3.17 -14.15 16.26
C GLY A 418 4.01 -13.87 15.01
N LEU A 419 3.43 -13.20 14.00
CA LEU A 419 4.20 -12.74 12.84
C LEU A 419 5.26 -11.71 13.25
N LYS A 420 4.95 -10.80 14.19
CA LYS A 420 5.95 -9.86 14.73
C LYS A 420 7.14 -10.60 15.35
N THR A 421 6.89 -11.59 16.20
CA THR A 421 7.96 -12.43 16.79
C THR A 421 8.82 -13.09 15.71
N VAL A 422 8.21 -13.57 14.63
CA VAL A 422 8.93 -14.16 13.50
C VAL A 422 9.80 -13.15 12.76
N LEU A 423 9.35 -11.91 12.56
CA LEU A 423 10.14 -10.88 11.88
C LEU A 423 11.33 -10.40 12.72
N GLU A 424 11.16 -10.32 14.04
CA GLU A 424 12.20 -9.86 14.97
C GLU A 424 13.30 -10.91 15.19
N ASP A 425 12.96 -12.20 15.16
CA ASP A 425 13.94 -13.30 15.28
C ASP A 425 14.63 -13.61 13.93
N GLN A 426 15.96 -13.57 13.89
CA GLN A 426 16.72 -13.77 12.65
C GLN A 426 16.58 -15.17 12.04
N ALA A 427 16.50 -16.23 12.86
CA ALA A 427 16.39 -17.60 12.37
C ALA A 427 14.96 -17.88 11.88
N LEU A 428 13.94 -17.43 12.62
CA LEU A 428 12.56 -17.54 12.19
C LEU A 428 12.32 -16.71 10.93
N ARG A 429 12.83 -15.47 10.86
CA ARG A 429 12.66 -14.62 9.67
C ARG A 429 13.13 -15.31 8.39
N GLN A 430 14.24 -16.03 8.42
CA GLN A 430 14.76 -16.82 7.28
C GLN A 430 13.89 -18.03 6.91
N CYS A 431 13.08 -18.52 7.84
CA CYS A 431 12.09 -19.56 7.54
C CYS A 431 10.86 -19.00 6.82
N TYR A 432 10.40 -17.81 7.20
CA TYR A 432 9.09 -17.29 6.78
C TYR A 432 9.15 -16.21 5.70
N LEU A 433 10.26 -15.50 5.54
CA LEU A 433 10.45 -14.51 4.48
C LEU A 433 11.37 -15.03 3.38
N VAL A 434 11.17 -14.49 2.17
CA VAL A 434 12.06 -14.73 1.04
C VAL A 434 13.42 -14.06 1.31
N ASP A 435 14.50 -14.75 0.93
CA ASP A 435 15.87 -14.26 1.11
C ASP A 435 16.23 -13.26 0.00
N ALA A 436 17.09 -12.29 0.33
CA ALA A 436 17.55 -11.26 -0.59
C ALA A 436 18.80 -11.70 -1.38
N ASP A 437 18.78 -12.92 -1.92
CA ASP A 437 19.88 -13.51 -2.69
C ASP A 437 19.45 -14.01 -4.07
N ILE A 438 18.43 -13.35 -4.62
CA ILE A 438 17.86 -13.69 -5.90
C ILE A 438 18.87 -13.42 -7.01
N VAL A 439 19.25 -14.48 -7.72
CA VAL A 439 20.14 -14.43 -8.89
C VAL A 439 19.38 -14.30 -10.21
N GLU A 440 18.12 -14.73 -10.26
CA GLU A 440 17.23 -14.57 -11.40
C GLU A 440 15.76 -14.48 -10.96
N HIS A 441 14.99 -13.55 -11.53
CA HIS A 441 13.59 -13.35 -11.17
C HIS A 441 12.69 -14.38 -11.87
N CYS A 442 12.62 -15.58 -11.28
CA CYS A 442 11.72 -16.64 -11.70
C CYS A 442 10.83 -17.12 -10.54
N LYS A 443 9.75 -17.82 -10.88
CA LYS A 443 8.82 -18.37 -9.87
C LYS A 443 9.51 -19.40 -8.99
N GLU A 444 10.44 -20.16 -9.56
CA GLU A 444 11.14 -21.22 -8.85
C GLU A 444 11.98 -20.66 -7.69
N ALA A 445 12.64 -19.52 -7.92
CA ALA A 445 13.46 -18.85 -6.91
C ALA A 445 12.61 -18.15 -5.83
N ILE A 446 11.55 -17.45 -6.23
CA ILE A 446 10.79 -16.57 -5.33
C ILE A 446 9.65 -17.31 -4.64
N VAL A 447 8.85 -18.09 -5.37
CA VAL A 447 7.63 -18.74 -4.85
C VAL A 447 7.93 -20.09 -4.21
N THR A 448 8.82 -20.88 -4.83
CA THR A 448 9.16 -22.24 -4.35
C THR A 448 10.55 -22.31 -3.71
N GLY A 449 11.18 -21.17 -3.43
CA GLY A 449 12.46 -21.10 -2.76
C GLY A 449 12.39 -21.75 -1.38
N THR A 450 13.21 -22.78 -1.15
CA THR A 450 13.22 -23.52 0.11
C THR A 450 14.10 -22.86 1.16
N VAL A 451 13.80 -23.11 2.44
CA VAL A 451 14.62 -22.65 3.56
C VAL A 451 16.00 -23.31 3.49
N LYS A 452 17.05 -22.49 3.48
CA LYS A 452 18.43 -22.97 3.42
C LYS A 452 18.83 -23.57 4.76
N LYS A 453 19.35 -24.81 4.73
CA LYS A 453 19.71 -25.58 5.92
C LYS A 453 21.12 -26.14 5.84
N ASP A 454 21.76 -26.30 7.00
CA ASP A 454 23.05 -26.96 7.13
C ASP A 454 22.91 -28.49 6.97
N ALA A 455 24.04 -29.21 7.06
CA ALA A 455 24.06 -30.67 6.95
C ALA A 455 23.30 -31.38 8.10
N GLN A 456 23.05 -30.68 9.20
CA GLN A 456 22.32 -31.15 10.37
C GLN A 456 20.83 -30.80 10.31
N GLY A 457 20.40 -30.05 9.28
CA GLY A 457 19.02 -29.62 9.09
C GLY A 457 18.63 -28.33 9.83
N ASN A 458 19.59 -27.62 10.44
CA ASN A 458 19.35 -26.32 11.07
C ASN A 458 19.29 -25.23 10.01
N VAL A 459 18.52 -24.17 10.28
CA VAL A 459 18.41 -23.00 9.39
C VAL A 459 19.77 -22.32 9.30
N LEU A 460 20.25 -22.10 8.07
CA LEU A 460 21.46 -21.33 7.83
C LEU A 460 21.16 -19.86 8.06
N ILE A 461 21.99 -19.19 8.86
CA ILE A 461 21.89 -17.76 9.13
C ILE A 461 22.92 -17.01 8.29
N PHE A 462 22.46 -16.07 7.46
CA PHE A 462 23.33 -15.26 6.62
C PHE A 462 22.76 -13.83 6.43
N PRO A 463 23.58 -12.85 5.98
CA PRO A 463 23.20 -11.42 6.00
C PRO A 463 21.96 -11.07 5.17
N GLU A 464 21.75 -11.73 4.04
CA GLU A 464 20.64 -11.53 3.09
C GLU A 464 19.36 -12.29 3.50
N GLY A 465 19.48 -13.20 4.47
CA GLY A 465 18.43 -14.13 4.86
C GLY A 465 17.18 -13.44 5.41
N GLY A 466 16.03 -13.67 4.76
CA GLY A 466 14.75 -13.05 5.09
C GLY A 466 14.74 -11.53 4.98
N ARG A 467 15.57 -10.93 4.12
CA ARG A 467 15.71 -9.47 3.96
C ARG A 467 15.26 -8.94 2.61
N ARG A 468 14.51 -9.74 1.82
CA ARG A 468 13.96 -9.31 0.52
C ARG A 468 12.87 -8.27 0.74
N ARG A 469 13.27 -7.00 0.83
CA ARG A 469 12.39 -5.84 1.03
C ARG A 469 12.08 -5.21 -0.31
N ILE A 470 10.87 -5.44 -0.80
CA ILE A 470 10.41 -5.01 -2.13
C ILE A 470 9.29 -3.96 -2.08
N ASP A 471 8.75 -3.71 -0.89
CA ASP A 471 7.76 -2.68 -0.64
C ASP A 471 8.45 -1.41 -0.13
N TYR A 472 8.30 -0.30 -0.85
CA TYR A 472 9.02 0.94 -0.58
C TYR A 472 8.11 2.12 -0.27
N ILE A 473 8.62 3.02 0.57
CA ILE A 473 8.16 4.40 0.72
C ILE A 473 9.38 5.29 0.51
N LEU A 474 9.41 6.00 -0.62
CA LEU A 474 10.49 6.91 -0.99
C LEU A 474 10.05 8.36 -0.83
N SER A 475 10.92 9.21 -0.31
CA SER A 475 10.66 10.65 -0.13
C SER A 475 11.51 11.50 -1.07
N GLY A 476 10.90 12.43 -1.80
CA GLY A 476 11.58 13.32 -2.73
C GLY A 476 12.55 14.26 -2.03
N ARG A 477 13.79 14.33 -2.49
CA ARG A 477 14.86 15.13 -1.85
C ARG A 477 14.61 16.64 -1.92
N SER A 478 13.81 17.10 -2.87
CA SER A 478 13.39 18.51 -3.00
C SER A 478 12.35 18.94 -1.94
N SER A 479 11.74 17.99 -1.24
CA SER A 479 10.82 18.20 -0.12
C SER A 479 11.22 17.30 1.04
N PRO A 480 12.36 17.59 1.70
CA PRO A 480 12.91 16.75 2.75
C PRO A 480 11.93 16.63 3.92
N LEU A 481 11.92 15.44 4.54
CA LEU A 481 11.03 15.08 5.63
C LEU A 481 11.86 14.81 6.88
N ASN A 482 11.30 15.14 8.04
CA ASN A 482 11.80 14.64 9.31
C ASN A 482 11.03 13.36 9.64
N VAL A 483 11.60 12.21 9.32
CA VAL A 483 11.00 10.91 9.63
C VAL A 483 10.93 10.76 11.15
N ALA A 484 9.74 10.48 11.65
CA ALA A 484 9.42 10.30 13.07
C ALA A 484 9.21 8.82 13.44
N GLY A 485 8.85 7.98 12.46
CA GLY A 485 8.69 6.54 12.63
C GLY A 485 8.69 5.81 11.27
N TYR A 486 9.17 4.56 11.27
CA TYR A 486 9.09 3.66 10.12
C TYR A 486 8.75 2.26 10.62
N HIS A 487 7.72 1.64 10.05
CA HIS A 487 7.07 0.47 10.63
C HIS A 487 6.89 -0.63 9.57
N PHE A 488 7.33 -1.85 9.87
CA PHE A 488 6.93 -3.07 9.19
C PHE A 488 5.70 -3.64 9.91
N VAL A 489 4.53 -3.62 9.26
CA VAL A 489 3.25 -3.81 9.94
C VAL A 489 2.70 -5.22 9.77
N THR A 490 2.54 -5.97 10.86
CA THR A 490 2.07 -7.37 10.84
C THR A 490 0.56 -7.51 10.99
N LYS A 491 -0.19 -6.40 11.04
CA LYS A 491 -1.65 -6.38 11.24
C LYS A 491 -2.40 -7.30 10.28
N LEU A 492 -1.89 -7.47 9.06
CA LEU A 492 -2.51 -8.23 7.96
C LEU A 492 -2.05 -9.70 7.87
N ALA A 493 -1.40 -10.24 8.90
CA ALA A 493 -1.04 -11.65 9.00
C ALA A 493 -2.14 -12.58 8.47
N THR A 494 -1.77 -13.57 7.63
CA THR A 494 -2.62 -14.54 6.90
C THR A 494 -3.56 -13.98 5.81
N LEU A 495 -3.64 -12.67 5.64
CA LEU A 495 -4.58 -12.04 4.69
C LEU A 495 -3.93 -11.62 3.37
N THR A 496 -2.60 -11.48 3.36
CA THR A 496 -1.75 -11.19 2.20
C THR A 496 -0.39 -11.86 2.41
N ASP A 497 0.38 -11.98 1.35
CA ASP A 497 1.75 -12.50 1.31
C ASP A 497 2.80 -11.40 1.47
N HIS A 498 2.41 -10.14 1.55
CA HIS A 498 3.32 -9.03 1.84
C HIS A 498 3.23 -8.50 3.27
N ILE A 499 4.32 -7.89 3.74
CA ILE A 499 4.36 -7.10 4.98
C ILE A 499 4.17 -5.63 4.60
N PRO A 500 3.01 -5.01 4.92
CA PRO A 500 2.81 -3.58 4.73
C PRO A 500 3.91 -2.75 5.42
N VAL A 501 4.28 -1.63 4.80
CA VAL A 501 5.21 -0.67 5.42
C VAL A 501 4.51 0.67 5.61
N ALA A 502 4.84 1.36 6.71
CA ALA A 502 4.29 2.67 7.04
C ALA A 502 5.38 3.61 7.53
N MET A 503 5.18 4.91 7.32
CA MET A 503 6.12 5.96 7.71
C MET A 503 5.36 7.14 8.30
N GLU A 504 5.81 7.61 9.45
CA GLU A 504 5.36 8.85 10.09
C GLU A 504 6.43 9.92 9.94
N PHE A 505 6.03 11.17 9.68
CA PHE A 505 6.98 12.26 9.44
C PHE A 505 6.38 13.64 9.70
N THR A 506 7.25 14.62 9.93
CA THR A 506 6.89 16.05 9.89
C THR A 506 7.54 16.75 8.70
N CYS A 507 6.95 17.85 8.27
CA CYS A 507 7.40 18.61 7.11
C CYS A 507 8.05 19.93 7.57
N PRO A 508 9.36 20.17 7.35
CA PRO A 508 10.03 21.42 7.72
C PRO A 508 9.37 22.67 7.13
N LYS A 509 8.82 22.57 5.91
CA LYS A 509 8.13 23.66 5.19
C LYS A 509 6.75 24.02 5.78
N LEU A 510 6.28 23.28 6.77
CA LEU A 510 5.00 23.56 7.44
C LEU A 510 5.12 24.70 8.47
N HIS A 511 6.34 25.06 8.89
CA HIS A 511 6.62 26.08 9.91
C HIS A 511 6.78 27.51 9.36
#